data_AF-A8LZZ2-F1
#
_entry.id   AF-A8LZZ2-F1
#
_cell.length_a   1.000
_cell.length_b   1.000
_cell.length_c   1.000
_cell.angle_alpha   90.00
_cell.angle_beta   90.00
_cell.angle_gamma   90.00
#
_symmetry.space_group_name_H-M   'P 1'
#
loop_
_entity.id
_entity.type
_entity.pdbx_description
1 polymer ?
#
loop_
_entity_poly.entity_id
_entity_poly.type
_entity_poly.pdbx_seq_one_letter_code
_entity_poly.pdbx_strand_id
1 'polypeptide(L)'
;MSHDLIAELRAYRDERSRYARDGRAERAAAAGAELARVAAAISVEADMLDAKAAGHADDGQDVLAAQARTAAKRLRAAVAEVGELANATKKRPTRR
;
A
#
# COMPACT_ATOMS: atom_id res chain seq x y z
N MET A 1 1.64 -14.17 1.05
CA MET A 1 0.50 -13.29 1.39
C MET A 1 0.89 -11.81 1.43
N SER A 2 1.72 -11.32 2.35
CA SER A 2 2.07 -9.88 2.40
C SER A 2 2.82 -9.36 1.16
N HIS A 3 3.69 -10.19 0.56
CA HIS A 3 4.34 -9.87 -0.72
C HIS A 3 3.35 -9.75 -1.88
N ASP A 4 2.28 -10.53 -1.85
CA ASP A 4 1.27 -10.57 -2.91
C ASP A 4 0.46 -9.26 -2.92
N LEU A 5 0.07 -8.78 -1.73
CA LEU A 5 -0.65 -7.51 -1.57
C LEU A 5 0.15 -6.29 -2.04
N ILE A 6 1.46 -6.23 -1.75
CA ILE A 6 2.31 -5.12 -2.21
C ILE A 6 2.44 -5.15 -3.75
N ALA A 7 2.57 -6.34 -4.35
CA ALA A 7 2.62 -6.49 -5.79
C ALA A 7 1.30 -6.07 -6.45
N GLU A 8 0.15 -6.50 -5.90
CA GLU A 8 -1.19 -6.10 -6.35
C GLU A 8 -1.38 -4.58 -6.27
N LEU A 9 -0.96 -3.95 -5.16
CA LEU A 9 -1.03 -2.50 -4.98
C LEU A 9 -0.26 -1.76 -6.10
N ARG A 10 0.95 -2.24 -6.42
CA ARG A 10 1.77 -1.66 -7.49
C ARG A 10 1.16 -1.90 -8.88
N ALA A 11 0.59 -3.08 -9.12
CA ALA A 11 -0.08 -3.41 -10.37
C ALA A 11 -1.28 -2.49 -10.63
N TYR A 12 -2.16 -2.29 -9.65
CA TYR A 12 -3.31 -1.39 -9.80
C TYR A 12 -2.91 0.08 -9.94
N ARG A 13 -1.81 0.51 -9.31
CA ARG A 13 -1.24 1.86 -9.50
C ARG A 13 -0.84 2.08 -10.95
N ASP A 14 -0.13 1.11 -11.52
CA ASP A 14 0.37 1.18 -12.89
C ASP A 14 -0.77 1.08 -13.90
N GLU A 15 -1.74 0.21 -13.65
CA GLU A 15 -2.94 0.05 -14.47
C GLU A 15 -3.79 1.33 -14.48
N ARG A 16 -4.05 1.93 -13.30
CA ARG A 16 -4.72 3.23 -13.20
C ARG A 16 -3.97 4.31 -13.99
N SER A 17 -2.65 4.36 -13.85
CA SER A 17 -1.81 5.34 -14.54
C SER A 17 -1.85 5.15 -16.05
N ARG A 18 -1.87 3.90 -16.53
CA ARG A 18 -1.99 3.55 -17.94
C ARG A 18 -3.36 3.99 -18.48
N TYR A 19 -4.46 3.61 -17.83
CA TYR A 19 -5.80 4.00 -18.29
C TYR A 19 -6.02 5.51 -18.27
N ALA A 20 -5.43 6.23 -17.30
CA ALA A 20 -5.49 7.68 -17.27
C ALA A 20 -4.75 8.32 -18.46
N ARG A 21 -3.59 7.78 -18.87
CA ARG A 21 -2.86 8.24 -20.07
C ARG A 21 -3.60 7.91 -21.36
N ASP A 22 -4.25 6.75 -21.41
CA ASP A 22 -5.02 6.29 -22.58
C ASP A 22 -6.40 6.98 -22.71
N GLY A 23 -6.74 7.93 -21.83
CA GLY A 23 -8.02 8.63 -21.84
C GLY A 23 -9.22 7.79 -21.40
N ARG A 24 -8.99 6.60 -20.82
CA ARG A 24 -10.03 5.67 -20.38
C ARG A 24 -10.45 5.96 -18.93
N ALA A 25 -11.17 7.06 -18.73
CA ALA A 25 -11.52 7.57 -17.39
C ALA A 25 -12.24 6.54 -16.50
N GLU A 26 -13.23 5.81 -17.04
CA GLU A 26 -13.97 4.78 -16.27
C GLU A 26 -13.07 3.63 -15.82
N ARG A 27 -12.18 3.16 -16.69
CA ARG A 27 -11.20 2.10 -16.37
C ARG A 27 -10.18 2.58 -15.34
N ALA A 28 -9.73 3.82 -15.45
CA ALA A 28 -8.84 4.43 -14.47
C ALA A 28 -9.51 4.59 -13.09
N ALA A 29 -10.81 4.92 -13.06
CA ALA A 29 -11.60 5.00 -11.83
C ALA A 29 -11.78 3.61 -11.20
N ALA A 30 -12.09 2.58 -11.99
CA ALA A 30 -12.21 1.21 -11.51
C ALA A 30 -10.89 0.69 -10.90
N ALA A 31 -9.76 0.88 -11.60
CA ALA A 31 -8.45 0.53 -11.07
C ALA A 31 -8.08 1.33 -9.81
N GLY A 32 -8.53 2.59 -9.72
CA GLY A 32 -8.38 3.41 -8.51
C GLY A 32 -9.19 2.90 -7.31
N ALA A 33 -10.38 2.34 -7.55
CA ALA A 33 -11.18 1.72 -6.50
C ALA A 33 -10.55 0.43 -5.99
N GLU A 34 -10.06 -0.44 -6.88
CA GLU A 34 -9.33 -1.65 -6.46
C GLU A 34 -8.02 -1.30 -5.73
N LEU A 35 -7.29 -0.29 -6.19
CA LEU A 35 -6.11 0.22 -5.49
C LEU A 35 -6.43 0.63 -4.04
N ALA A 36 -7.56 1.30 -3.82
CA ALA A 36 -7.99 1.70 -2.48
C ALA A 36 -8.37 0.49 -1.61
N ARG A 37 -9.01 -0.54 -2.18
CA ARG A 37 -9.33 -1.78 -1.45
C ARG A 37 -8.06 -2.52 -1.03
N VAL A 38 -7.10 -2.67 -1.94
CA VAL A 38 -5.82 -3.33 -1.62
C VAL A 38 -5.05 -2.54 -0.58
N ALA A 39 -5.02 -1.21 -0.67
CA ALA A 39 -4.41 -0.36 0.36
C ALA A 39 -5.04 -0.58 1.75
N ALA A 40 -6.38 -0.67 1.82
CA ALA A 40 -7.08 -0.95 3.07
C ALA A 40 -6.75 -2.35 3.62
N ALA A 41 -6.69 -3.37 2.76
CA ALA A 41 -6.29 -4.72 3.16
C ALA A 41 -4.87 -4.76 3.72
N ILE A 42 -3.93 -4.01 3.12
CA ILE A 42 -2.57 -3.86 3.61
C ILE A 42 -2.55 -3.17 5.00
N SER A 43 -3.38 -2.15 5.22
CA SER A 43 -3.50 -1.51 6.52
C SER A 43 -3.99 -2.48 7.61
N VAL A 44 -5.01 -3.29 7.32
CA VAL A 44 -5.52 -4.31 8.25
C VAL A 44 -4.43 -5.34 8.58
N GLU A 45 -3.69 -5.83 7.59
CA GLU A 45 -2.58 -6.77 7.81
C GLU A 45 -1.46 -6.14 8.66
N ALA A 46 -1.13 -4.87 8.44
CA ALA A 46 -0.15 -4.15 9.24
C ALA A 46 -0.59 -4.02 10.70
N ASP A 47 -1.87 -3.75 10.95
CA ASP A 47 -2.43 -3.64 12.30
C ASP A 47 -2.47 -5.00 13.01
N MET A 48 -2.79 -6.08 12.28
CA MET A 48 -2.69 -7.44 12.79
C MET A 48 -1.26 -7.81 13.19
N LEU A 49 -0.27 -7.41 12.39
CA LEU A 49 1.14 -7.65 12.69
C LEU A 49 1.61 -6.87 13.91
N ASP A 50 1.11 -5.66 14.13
CA ASP A 50 1.41 -4.90 15.35
C ASP A 50 0.76 -5.54 16.58
N ALA A 51 -0.48 -6.02 16.48
CA ALA A 51 -1.13 -6.77 17.56
C ALA A 51 -0.35 -8.06 17.89
N LYS A 52 0.10 -8.78 16.86
CA LYS A 52 0.96 -9.96 17.02
C LYS A 52 2.31 -9.61 17.65
N ALA A 53 2.88 -8.46 17.29
CA ALA A 53 4.13 -7.99 17.88
C ALA A 53 3.96 -7.65 19.37
N ALA A 54 2.82 -7.10 19.77
CA ALA A 54 2.50 -6.85 21.17
C ALA A 54 2.42 -8.17 21.94
N GLY A 55 1.68 -9.16 21.44
CA GLY A 55 1.61 -10.50 22.05
C GLY A 55 2.98 -11.16 22.19
N HIS A 56 3.83 -11.11 21.15
CA HIS A 56 5.20 -11.63 21.24
C HIS A 56 6.05 -10.89 22.28
N ALA A 57 5.88 -9.58 22.44
CA ALA A 57 6.61 -8.82 23.45
C ALA A 57 6.16 -9.19 24.87
N ASP A 58 4.86 -9.39 25.08
CA ASP A 58 4.30 -9.82 26.36
C ASP A 58 4.79 -11.23 26.74
N ASP A 59 4.99 -12.10 25.75
CA ASP A 59 5.56 -13.45 25.91
C ASP A 59 7.10 -13.47 26.05
N GLY A 60 7.77 -12.30 26.02
CA GLY A 60 9.24 -12.19 26.08
C GLY A 60 9.98 -12.61 24.80
N GLN A 61 9.28 -12.69 23.66
CA GLN A 61 9.80 -13.11 22.36
C GLN A 61 10.24 -11.90 21.51
N ASP A 62 11.26 -11.16 21.97
CA ASP A 62 11.68 -9.88 21.38
C ASP A 62 12.00 -9.95 19.88
N VAL A 63 12.65 -11.03 19.43
CA VAL A 63 13.01 -11.20 18.00
C VAL A 63 11.75 -11.32 17.13
N LEU A 64 10.75 -12.07 17.57
CA LEU A 64 9.50 -12.24 16.83
C LEU A 64 8.66 -10.95 16.85
N ALA A 65 8.65 -10.24 17.99
CA ALA A 65 8.04 -8.92 18.08
C ALA A 65 8.67 -7.92 17.11
N ALA A 66 10.01 -7.87 17.04
CA ALA A 66 10.74 -7.00 16.12
C ALA A 66 10.49 -7.34 14.64
N GLN A 67 10.43 -8.63 14.30
CA GLN A 67 10.11 -9.09 12.95
C GLN A 67 8.69 -8.67 12.52
N ALA A 68 7.71 -8.85 13.41
CA ALA A 68 6.32 -8.47 13.14
C ALA A 68 6.17 -6.94 12.95
N ARG A 69 6.78 -6.13 13.82
CA ARG A 69 6.82 -4.65 13.65
C ARG A 69 7.49 -4.23 12.34
N THR A 70 8.58 -4.90 11.97
CA THR A 70 9.29 -4.62 10.71
C THR A 70 8.42 -4.93 9.50
N ALA A 71 7.68 -6.04 9.53
CA ALA A 71 6.73 -6.40 8.48
C ALA A 71 5.59 -5.37 8.38
N ALA A 72 4.99 -4.96 9.50
CA ALA A 72 3.96 -3.92 9.54
C ALA A 72 4.46 -2.58 8.96
N LYS A 73 5.69 -2.19 9.34
CA LYS A 73 6.34 -0.97 8.82
C LYS A 73 6.52 -1.01 7.31
N ARG A 74 6.94 -2.16 6.74
CA ARG A 74 7.10 -2.33 5.29
C ARG A 74 5.78 -2.18 4.55
N LEU A 75 4.71 -2.76 5.09
CA LEU A 75 3.37 -2.65 4.54
C LEU A 75 2.87 -1.20 4.51
N ARG A 76 3.01 -0.47 5.63
CA ARG A 76 2.66 0.96 5.70
C ARG A 76 3.48 1.82 4.75
N ALA A 77 4.78 1.54 4.63
CA ALA A 77 5.65 2.24 3.69
C ALA A 77 5.20 2.06 2.24
N ALA A 78 4.77 0.85 1.84
CA ALA A 78 4.27 0.59 0.50
C ALA A 78 2.99 1.38 0.19
N VAL A 79 2.06 1.48 1.15
CA VAL A 79 0.84 2.31 1.01
C VAL A 79 1.18 3.80 0.89
N ALA A 80 2.11 4.29 1.72
CA ALA A 80 2.56 5.67 1.70
C ALA A 80 3.22 6.04 0.36
N GLU A 81 4.11 5.18 -0.17
CA GLU A 81 4.79 5.38 -1.46
C GLU A 81 3.77 5.59 -2.61
N VAL A 82 2.70 4.79 -2.62
CA VAL A 82 1.64 4.92 -3.63
C VAL A 82 0.81 6.20 -3.43
N GLY A 83 0.51 6.57 -2.18
CA GLY A 83 -0.19 7.81 -1.85
C GLY A 83 0.58 9.07 -2.26
N GLU A 84 1.90 9.09 -2.01
CA GLU A 84 2.78 10.20 -2.39
C GLU A 84 2.88 10.35 -3.91
N LEU A 85 3.03 9.26 -4.66
CA LEU A 85 3.08 9.27 -6.12
C LEU A 85 1.76 9.77 -6.76
N ALA A 86 0.61 9.42 -6.17
CA ALA A 86 -0.70 9.92 -6.59
C ALA A 86 -0.86 11.43 -6.36
N ASN A 87 -0.20 11.99 -5.35
CA ASN A 87 -0.19 13.42 -5.09
C ASN A 87 0.86 14.18 -5.92
N ALA A 88 2.01 13.56 -6.19
CA ALA A 88 3.06 14.14 -7.04
C ALA A 88 2.60 14.32 -8.50
N THR A 89 1.79 13.39 -9.03
CA THR A 89 1.20 13.50 -10.37
C THR A 89 0.22 14.67 -10.51
N LYS A 90 -0.46 15.08 -9.43
CA LYS A 90 -1.33 16.27 -9.41
C LYS A 90 -0.57 17.59 -9.36
N LYS A 91 0.68 17.59 -8.85
CA LYS A 91 1.48 18.81 -8.64
C LYS A 91 2.41 19.16 -9.80
N ARG A 92 2.49 18.35 -10.87
CA ARG A 92 3.38 18.65 -12.00
C ARG A 92 2.87 19.93 -12.70
N PRO A 93 3.59 21.06 -12.61
CA PRO A 93 3.17 22.27 -13.28
C PRO A 93 3.32 22.02 -14.77
N THR A 94 2.24 22.22 -15.53
CA THR A 94 2.32 22.41 -16.97
C THR A 94 3.15 23.67 -17.21
N ARG A 95 4.48 23.52 -17.35
CA ARG A 95 5.33 24.58 -17.89
C ARG A 95 4.89 24.80 -19.33
N ARG A 96 4.13 25.89 -19.53
CA ARG A 96 3.90 26.53 -20.83
C ARG A 96 5.19 27.18 -21.32
#